data_AF-A0A9Q0EGZ1-F1
#
_entry.id   AF-A0A9Q0EGZ1-F1
#
_cell.length_a   1.000
_cell.length_b   1.000
_cell.length_c   1.000
_cell.angle_alpha   90.00
_cell.angle_beta   90.00
_cell.angle_gamma   90.00
#
_symmetry.space_group_name_H-M   'P 1'
#
loop_
_entity.id
_entity.type
_entity.pdbx_description
1 polymer ?
#
loop_
_entity_poly.entity_id
_entity_poly.type
_entity_poly.pdbx_seq_one_letter_code
_entity_poly.pdbx_strand_id
1 'polypeptide(L)'
;MQASKAAAVGVKKYELSKWKYAELRDAINTSCDIELLAACREEFHRRLKVYHAWKSKNKKRNTEGPDQRVPKSITDYGRAKSAKAARGGTFSSREVAMNRQQRYFRIPFIRPGDQYKDPQGKKKGWWYAHFDGPWIARQMELHPEKQPILLVAGKDDMEMCELSLEETGLPRKRGAEILPRQFEEIWERCGGVQYLRSAIESKQARPTYATAMLQSMLK
;
A
#
# COMPACT_ATOMS: atom_id res chain seq x y z
N MET A 1 -7.14 -48.75 18.78
CA MET A 1 -7.27 -47.39 19.37
C MET A 1 -6.59 -46.39 18.46
N GLN A 2 -7.29 -45.30 18.14
CA GLN A 2 -6.90 -44.27 17.19
C GLN A 2 -6.25 -43.08 17.91
N ALA A 3 -5.36 -42.41 17.16
CA ALA A 3 -4.93 -40.99 17.26
C ALA A 3 -4.03 -40.59 18.47
N SER A 4 -3.02 -39.71 18.34
CA SER A 4 -3.00 -38.52 17.47
C SER A 4 -1.56 -38.05 17.19
N LYS A 5 -1.19 -37.93 15.91
CA LYS A 5 -0.11 -37.03 15.46
C LYS A 5 -0.62 -35.59 15.61
N ALA A 6 -0.10 -34.84 16.57
CA ALA A 6 -0.28 -33.39 16.59
C ALA A 6 0.54 -32.77 15.46
N ALA A 7 -0.16 -32.20 14.48
CA ALA A 7 0.43 -31.46 13.38
C ALA A 7 1.17 -30.21 13.92
N ALA A 8 2.46 -30.09 13.59
CA ALA A 8 3.22 -28.88 13.78
C ALA A 8 2.57 -27.76 12.95
N VAL A 9 1.87 -26.84 13.62
CA VAL A 9 1.34 -25.61 13.03
C VAL A 9 2.55 -24.76 12.63
N GLY A 10 2.64 -24.42 11.35
CA GLY A 10 3.82 -23.80 10.72
C GLY A 10 4.35 -22.58 11.47
N VAL A 11 5.54 -22.72 12.02
CA VAL A 11 6.30 -21.62 12.61
C VAL A 11 6.75 -20.73 11.46
N LYS A 12 6.19 -19.50 11.36
CA LYS A 12 6.78 -18.45 10.54
C LYS A 12 8.23 -18.27 11.03
N LYS A 13 9.21 -18.38 10.12
CA LYS A 13 10.66 -18.33 10.44
C LYS A 13 11.04 -17.14 11.34
N TYR A 14 10.32 -16.02 11.22
CA TYR A 14 10.45 -14.86 12.09
C TYR A 14 9.15 -14.58 12.83
N GLU A 15 9.19 -14.59 14.16
CA GLU A 15 8.09 -14.12 15.01
C GLU A 15 8.35 -12.66 15.43
N LEU A 16 7.68 -11.71 14.78
CA LEU A 16 7.88 -10.27 14.98
C LEU A 16 6.79 -9.60 15.82
N SER A 17 5.89 -10.39 16.41
CA SER A 17 4.71 -9.93 17.16
C SER A 17 5.07 -8.98 18.32
N LYS A 18 6.24 -9.19 18.95
CA LYS A 18 6.74 -8.43 20.10
C LYS A 18 7.67 -7.28 19.74
N TRP A 19 8.08 -7.15 18.48
CA TRP A 19 9.01 -6.10 18.05
C TRP A 19 8.34 -4.73 18.16
N LYS A 20 9.10 -3.69 18.48
CA LYS A 20 8.65 -2.30 18.49
C LYS A 20 8.65 -1.72 17.07
N TYR A 21 7.93 -0.63 16.89
CA TYR A 21 7.93 0.10 15.61
C TYR A 21 9.34 0.52 15.19
N ALA A 22 10.14 1.02 16.14
CA ALA A 22 11.52 1.41 15.88
C ALA A 22 12.38 0.23 15.38
N GLU A 23 12.23 -0.97 15.96
CA GLU A 23 12.97 -2.17 15.56
C GLU A 23 12.55 -2.65 14.16
N LEU A 24 11.26 -2.63 13.86
CA LEU A 24 10.76 -2.96 12.51
C LEU A 24 11.27 -1.95 11.48
N ARG A 25 11.22 -0.66 11.79
CA ARG A 25 11.69 0.42 10.90
C ARG A 25 13.20 0.32 10.68
N ASP A 26 13.96 0.08 11.73
CA ASP A 26 15.42 -0.08 11.65
C ASP A 26 15.79 -1.27 10.77
N ALA A 27 15.25 -2.46 11.06
CA ALA A 27 15.51 -3.66 10.26
C ALA A 27 15.13 -3.49 8.79
N ILE A 28 14.02 -2.80 8.49
CA ILE A 28 13.61 -2.51 7.10
C ILE A 28 14.62 -1.59 6.38
N ASN A 29 15.27 -0.69 7.12
CA ASN A 29 16.18 0.29 6.55
C ASN A 29 17.63 -0.21 6.48
N THR A 30 18.06 -1.11 7.38
CA THR A 30 19.46 -1.51 7.54
C THR A 30 19.74 -2.96 7.13
N SER A 31 18.75 -3.86 7.19
CA SER A 31 18.95 -5.28 6.89
C SER A 31 19.02 -5.56 5.39
N CYS A 32 19.76 -6.60 5.03
CA CYS A 32 19.81 -7.17 3.68
C CYS A 32 19.21 -8.59 3.62
N ASP A 33 18.74 -9.14 4.74
CA ASP A 33 18.07 -10.45 4.79
C ASP A 33 16.67 -10.32 4.16
N ILE A 34 16.52 -10.89 2.97
CA ILE A 34 15.31 -10.79 2.16
C ILE A 34 14.08 -11.34 2.91
N GLU A 35 14.24 -12.43 3.65
CA GLU A 35 13.13 -13.07 4.36
C GLU A 35 12.75 -12.29 5.62
N LEU A 36 13.74 -11.76 6.34
CA LEU A 36 13.50 -10.86 7.47
C LEU A 36 12.79 -9.58 7.00
N LEU A 37 13.25 -8.96 5.91
CA LEU A 37 12.63 -7.76 5.34
C LEU A 37 11.17 -8.02 4.94
N ALA A 38 10.88 -9.17 4.33
CA ALA A 38 9.52 -9.56 3.99
C ALA A 38 8.65 -9.69 5.25
N ALA A 39 9.15 -10.39 6.28
CA ALA A 39 8.45 -10.54 7.56
C ALA A 39 8.21 -9.19 8.25
N CYS A 40 9.20 -8.29 8.27
CA CYS A 40 9.06 -6.96 8.86
C CYS A 40 8.00 -6.12 8.14
N ARG A 41 7.97 -6.15 6.80
CA ARG A 41 6.94 -5.47 6.00
C ARG A 41 5.55 -6.05 6.26
N GLU A 42 5.42 -7.38 6.33
CA GLU A 42 4.16 -8.03 6.70
C GLU A 42 3.65 -7.57 8.07
N GLU A 43 4.51 -7.60 9.09
CA GLU A 43 4.14 -7.22 10.46
C GLU A 43 3.77 -5.73 10.54
N PHE A 44 4.52 -4.87 9.85
CA PHE A 44 4.22 -3.45 9.73
C PHE A 44 2.80 -3.21 9.18
N HIS A 45 2.48 -3.81 8.03
CA HIS A 45 1.18 -3.65 7.40
C HIS A 45 0.05 -4.30 8.20
N ARG A 46 0.31 -5.42 8.88
CA ARG A 46 -0.65 -6.03 9.82
C ARG A 46 -1.04 -5.04 10.92
N ARG A 47 -0.07 -4.39 11.55
CA ARG A 47 -0.31 -3.39 12.60
C ARG A 47 -0.98 -2.14 12.06
N LEU A 48 -0.54 -1.64 10.90
CA LEU A 48 -1.10 -0.47 10.25
C LEU A 48 -2.60 -0.66 9.98
N LYS A 49 -2.99 -1.83 9.45
CA LYS A 49 -4.39 -2.22 9.22
C LYS A 49 -5.22 -2.22 10.50
N VAL A 50 -4.70 -2.79 11.58
CA VAL A 50 -5.38 -2.80 12.89
C VAL A 50 -5.56 -1.39 13.43
N TYR A 51 -4.50 -0.58 13.39
CA TYR A 51 -4.53 0.81 13.82
C TYR A 51 -5.55 1.63 13.03
N HIS A 52 -5.62 1.45 11.71
CA HIS A 52 -6.60 2.10 10.86
C HIS A 52 -8.04 1.69 11.16
N ALA A 53 -8.29 0.39 11.31
CA ALA A 53 -9.61 -0.11 11.70
C ALA A 53 -10.04 0.44 13.06
N TRP A 54 -9.11 0.54 14.02
CA TRP A 54 -9.36 1.17 15.30
C TRP A 54 -9.64 2.67 15.17
N LYS A 55 -8.83 3.40 14.39
CA LYS A 55 -8.98 4.85 14.16
C LYS A 55 -10.34 5.19 13.55
N SER A 56 -10.78 4.45 12.54
CA SER A 56 -12.10 4.66 11.91
C SER A 56 -13.27 4.35 12.86
N LYS A 57 -13.12 3.41 13.80
CA LYS A 57 -14.16 3.09 14.80
C LYS A 57 -14.26 4.12 15.93
N ASN A 58 -13.15 4.81 16.25
CA ASN A 58 -13.07 5.72 17.39
C ASN A 58 -13.13 7.21 17.01
N LYS A 59 -13.26 7.53 15.72
CA LYS A 59 -13.43 8.90 15.26
C LYS A 59 -14.81 9.44 15.67
N LYS A 60 -14.85 10.53 16.45
CA LYS A 60 -16.09 11.24 16.77
C LYS A 60 -16.75 11.73 15.47
N ARG A 61 -18.09 11.67 15.38
CA ARG A 61 -18.91 11.99 14.18
C ARG A 61 -18.77 13.42 13.61
N ASN A 62 -17.91 14.28 14.16
CA ASN A 62 -17.90 15.72 13.86
C ASN A 62 -16.89 16.16 12.78
N THR A 63 -16.43 15.26 11.91
CA THR A 63 -15.53 15.62 10.79
C THR A 63 -16.00 14.91 9.53
N GLU A 64 -16.66 15.66 8.64
CA GLU A 64 -17.20 15.19 7.37
C GLU A 64 -16.08 14.72 6.42
N GLY A 65 -16.03 13.42 6.16
CA GLY A 65 -15.21 12.81 5.14
C GLY A 65 -15.12 11.30 5.34
N PRO A 66 -15.51 10.47 4.35
CA PRO A 66 -15.27 9.03 4.44
C PRO A 66 -13.75 8.78 4.45
N ASP A 67 -13.27 8.16 5.53
CA ASP A 67 -11.88 7.77 5.82
C ASP A 67 -11.28 6.74 4.82
N GLN A 68 -11.92 6.54 3.66
CA GLN A 68 -11.53 5.51 2.71
C GLN A 68 -10.40 6.01 1.81
N ARG A 69 -9.17 5.74 2.26
CA ARG A 69 -7.89 6.07 1.59
C ARG A 69 -7.66 5.30 0.29
N VAL A 70 -8.46 4.27 0.07
CA VAL A 70 -8.64 3.62 -1.22
C VAL A 70 -10.08 3.82 -1.64
N PRO A 71 -10.37 4.16 -2.92
CA PRO A 71 -11.74 4.27 -3.41
C PRO A 71 -12.65 3.12 -2.99
N LYS A 72 -13.92 3.39 -2.65
CA LYS A 72 -14.94 2.38 -2.27
C LYS A 72 -14.95 1.17 -3.20
N SER A 73 -14.83 1.43 -4.50
CA SER A 73 -14.77 0.41 -5.55
C SER A 73 -13.55 -0.53 -5.51
N ILE A 74 -12.58 -0.32 -4.61
CA ILE A 74 -11.48 -1.22 -4.28
C ILE A 74 -11.85 -2.01 -3.02
N THR A 75 -12.35 -1.34 -1.98
CA THR A 75 -12.69 -1.98 -0.69
C THR A 75 -13.85 -2.97 -0.83
N ASP A 76 -14.87 -2.64 -1.62
CA ASP A 76 -16.03 -3.51 -1.83
C ASP A 76 -15.65 -4.79 -2.58
N TYR A 77 -14.72 -4.70 -3.54
CA TYR A 77 -14.18 -5.85 -4.26
C TYR A 77 -13.28 -6.72 -3.38
N GLY A 78 -12.46 -6.13 -2.51
CA GLY A 78 -11.59 -6.85 -1.58
C GLY A 78 -12.36 -7.57 -0.46
N ARG A 79 -13.46 -6.98 0.03
CA ARG A 79 -14.28 -7.54 1.13
C ARG A 79 -15.19 -8.69 0.69
N ALA A 80 -15.67 -8.68 -0.55
CA ALA A 80 -16.64 -9.67 -1.03
C ALA A 80 -16.08 -11.11 -1.16
N LYS A 81 -14.75 -11.31 -1.21
CA LYS A 81 -14.15 -12.65 -1.44
C LYS A 81 -12.91 -13.00 -0.58
N SER A 82 -12.52 -12.17 0.38
CA SER A 82 -11.40 -12.43 1.29
C SER A 82 -11.65 -13.54 2.32
N ALA A 83 -12.87 -14.10 2.38
CA ALA A 83 -13.22 -15.21 3.27
C ALA A 83 -12.56 -16.58 2.92
N LYS A 84 -11.76 -16.70 1.85
CA LYS A 84 -11.18 -18.00 1.43
C LYS A 84 -9.66 -18.05 1.18
N ALA A 85 -8.89 -17.01 1.49
CA ALA A 85 -7.45 -17.01 1.23
C ALA A 85 -6.63 -16.57 2.45
N ALA A 86 -6.68 -17.37 3.52
CA ALA A 86 -5.69 -17.33 4.59
C ALA A 86 -5.05 -18.72 4.67
N ARG A 87 -4.20 -19.05 3.70
CA ARG A 87 -3.31 -20.20 3.79
C ARG A 87 -1.88 -19.68 3.83
N GLY A 88 -1.31 -19.69 5.03
CA GLY A 88 0.12 -19.46 5.22
C GLY A 88 0.89 -20.55 4.47
N GLY A 89 1.61 -20.14 3.44
CA GLY A 89 2.56 -20.97 2.70
C GLY A 89 3.98 -20.54 3.04
N THR A 90 4.87 -21.52 3.13
CA THR A 90 6.32 -21.34 3.16
C THR A 90 6.81 -20.67 1.88
N PHE A 91 7.64 -19.64 2.01
CA PHE A 91 8.21 -18.84 0.92
C PHE A 91 8.94 -19.70 -0.14
N SER A 92 8.34 -19.86 -1.32
CA SER A 92 8.94 -20.44 -2.53
C SER A 92 9.83 -19.43 -3.25
N SER A 93 10.83 -19.87 -4.02
CA SER A 93 11.66 -18.97 -4.85
C SER A 93 10.85 -18.15 -5.86
N ARG A 94 9.66 -18.62 -6.26
CA ARG A 94 8.71 -17.88 -7.08
C ARG A 94 8.09 -16.70 -6.33
N GLU A 95 7.88 -16.82 -5.02
CA GLU A 95 7.36 -15.73 -4.17
C GLU A 95 8.43 -14.66 -3.93
N VAL A 96 9.71 -15.03 -3.88
CA VAL A 96 10.83 -14.07 -3.82
C VAL A 96 10.90 -13.21 -5.07
N ALA A 97 10.65 -13.78 -6.26
CA ALA A 97 10.57 -13.02 -7.51
C ALA A 97 9.34 -12.09 -7.58
N MET A 98 8.19 -12.55 -7.06
CA MET A 98 6.98 -11.71 -6.94
C MET A 98 7.13 -10.58 -5.90
N ASN A 99 8.03 -10.73 -4.93
CA ASN A 99 8.28 -9.76 -3.86
C ASN A 99 8.94 -8.45 -4.34
N ARG A 100 9.34 -8.35 -5.62
CA ARG A 100 9.92 -7.13 -6.21
C ARG A 100 9.29 -6.73 -7.55
N GLN A 101 8.14 -7.31 -7.92
CA GLN A 101 7.48 -6.90 -9.14
C GLN A 101 6.87 -5.49 -8.97
N GLN A 102 7.22 -4.58 -9.88
CA GLN A 102 6.67 -3.22 -9.87
C GLN A 102 5.35 -3.21 -10.62
N ARG A 103 4.26 -2.83 -9.94
CA ARG A 103 2.91 -2.80 -10.53
C ARG A 103 2.23 -1.47 -10.27
N TYR A 104 1.55 -0.95 -11.29
CA TYR A 104 1.03 0.41 -11.30
C TYR A 104 -0.45 0.39 -11.62
N PHE A 105 -1.24 1.16 -10.88
CA PHE A 105 -2.69 1.16 -11.01
C PHE A 105 -3.24 2.59 -10.99
N ARG A 106 -4.37 2.81 -11.67
CA ARG A 106 -5.22 3.99 -11.51
C ARG A 106 -6.69 3.60 -11.38
N ILE A 107 -7.41 4.29 -10.50
CA ILE A 107 -8.84 4.09 -10.28
C ILE A 107 -9.54 5.46 -10.21
N PRO A 108 -10.61 5.68 -10.98
CA PRO A 108 -11.42 6.88 -10.82
C PRO A 108 -12.27 6.78 -9.54
N PHE A 109 -12.49 7.91 -8.87
CA PHE A 109 -13.43 8.02 -7.76
C PHE A 109 -14.29 9.28 -7.87
N ILE A 110 -15.47 9.24 -7.27
CA ILE A 110 -16.36 10.39 -7.14
C ILE A 110 -16.18 10.92 -5.72
N ARG A 111 -16.02 12.24 -5.58
CA ARG A 111 -15.97 12.83 -4.25
C ARG A 111 -17.31 12.64 -3.54
N PRO A 112 -17.31 12.39 -2.23
CA PRO A 112 -18.54 12.26 -1.44
C PRO A 112 -19.48 13.47 -1.60
N GLY A 113 -18.94 14.69 -1.62
CA GLY A 113 -19.71 15.92 -1.85
C GLY A 113 -20.25 16.10 -3.28
N ASP A 114 -19.72 15.34 -4.25
CA ASP A 114 -20.19 15.34 -5.64
C ASP A 114 -21.07 14.11 -5.95
N GLN A 115 -21.32 13.23 -4.97
CA GLN A 115 -22.04 11.97 -5.17
C GLN A 115 -23.50 12.19 -5.60
N TYR A 116 -24.10 13.28 -5.11
CA TYR A 116 -25.50 13.68 -5.35
C TYR A 116 -25.68 14.76 -6.42
N LYS A 117 -24.59 15.26 -7.03
CA LYS A 117 -24.69 16.24 -8.13
C LYS A 117 -25.19 15.58 -9.41
N ASP A 118 -25.76 16.36 -10.31
CA ASP A 118 -26.18 15.88 -11.64
C ASP A 118 -25.03 15.24 -12.42
N PRO A 119 -25.30 14.27 -13.32
CA PRO A 119 -24.27 13.54 -14.07
C PRO A 119 -23.26 14.42 -14.81
N GLN A 120 -23.67 15.62 -15.26
CA GLN A 120 -22.80 16.61 -15.92
C GLN A 120 -21.92 17.40 -14.91
N GLY A 121 -22.31 17.48 -13.63
CA GLY A 121 -21.56 18.13 -12.56
C GLY A 121 -20.65 17.21 -11.74
N LYS A 122 -20.68 15.89 -11.98
CA LYS A 122 -19.85 14.90 -11.26
C LYS A 122 -18.39 14.96 -11.72
N LYS A 123 -17.59 15.77 -11.05
CA LYS A 123 -16.14 15.80 -11.28
C LYS A 123 -15.49 14.53 -10.69
N LYS A 124 -14.82 13.74 -11.53
CA LYS A 124 -14.13 12.51 -11.12
C LYS A 124 -12.69 12.83 -10.70
N GLY A 125 -12.30 12.36 -9.52
CA GLY A 125 -10.89 12.29 -9.12
C GLY A 125 -10.23 11.01 -9.60
N TRP A 126 -8.91 10.97 -9.53
CA TRP A 126 -8.10 9.81 -9.87
C TRP A 126 -7.21 9.44 -8.71
N TRP A 127 -7.20 8.16 -8.37
CA TRP A 127 -6.30 7.58 -7.38
C TRP A 127 -5.29 6.69 -8.12
N TYR A 128 -4.01 6.93 -7.92
CA TYR A 128 -2.94 6.14 -8.50
C TYR A 128 -2.11 5.47 -7.41
N ALA A 129 -1.63 4.26 -7.69
CA ALA A 129 -0.74 3.54 -6.79
C ALA A 129 0.34 2.79 -7.54
N HIS A 130 1.53 2.81 -6.96
CA HIS A 130 2.68 2.02 -7.34
C HIS A 130 2.99 1.05 -6.21
N PHE A 131 2.87 -0.24 -6.50
CA PHE A 131 3.22 -1.34 -5.60
C PHE A 131 4.61 -1.87 -5.94
N ASP A 132 5.46 -1.94 -4.93
CA ASP A 132 6.77 -2.58 -4.96
C ASP A 132 6.63 -3.97 -4.32
N GLY A 133 6.39 -4.97 -5.18
CA GLY A 133 5.93 -6.28 -4.76
C GLY A 133 4.51 -6.22 -4.16
N PRO A 134 4.26 -6.83 -2.99
CA PRO A 134 2.92 -6.85 -2.38
C PRO A 134 2.52 -5.54 -1.72
N TRP A 135 3.43 -4.59 -1.51
CA TRP A 135 3.19 -3.41 -0.67
C TRP A 135 3.29 -2.11 -1.47
N ILE A 136 2.51 -1.11 -1.06
CA ILE A 136 2.50 0.19 -1.72
C ILE A 136 3.81 0.96 -1.43
N ALA A 137 4.37 1.57 -2.47
CA ALA A 137 5.58 2.38 -2.40
C ALA A 137 5.30 3.86 -2.68
N ARG A 138 4.41 4.16 -3.62
CA ARG A 138 3.95 5.53 -3.92
C ARG A 138 2.45 5.54 -4.16
N GLN A 139 1.79 6.62 -3.73
CA GLN A 139 0.37 6.88 -3.95
C GLN A 139 0.21 8.34 -4.37
N MET A 140 -0.73 8.60 -5.28
CA MET A 140 -1.16 9.97 -5.53
C MET A 140 -2.66 10.07 -5.78
N GLU A 141 -3.23 11.19 -5.35
CA GLU A 141 -4.64 11.50 -5.53
C GLU A 141 -4.77 12.81 -6.27
N LEU A 142 -5.39 12.73 -7.45
CA LEU A 142 -5.69 13.90 -8.27
C LEU A 142 -7.16 14.23 -8.11
N HIS A 143 -7.42 15.48 -7.76
CA HIS A 143 -8.77 15.98 -7.72
C HIS A 143 -8.93 17.16 -8.69
N PRO A 144 -10.09 17.31 -9.35
CA PRO A 144 -10.29 18.31 -10.40
C PRO A 144 -10.08 19.78 -10.01
N GLU A 145 -9.98 20.10 -8.71
CA GLU A 145 -9.85 21.47 -8.19
C GLU A 145 -9.02 21.55 -6.90
N LYS A 146 -8.20 20.52 -6.61
CA LYS A 146 -7.24 20.60 -5.50
C LYS A 146 -5.85 20.28 -6.03
N GLN A 147 -4.85 20.74 -5.29
CA GLN A 147 -3.49 20.33 -5.55
C GLN A 147 -3.36 18.80 -5.49
N PRO A 148 -2.48 18.21 -6.32
CA PRO A 148 -2.15 16.79 -6.23
C PRO A 148 -1.73 16.42 -4.81
N ILE A 149 -2.28 15.32 -4.30
CA ILE A 149 -1.81 14.72 -3.05
C ILE A 149 -0.78 13.68 -3.44
N LEU A 150 0.45 13.82 -2.96
CA LEU A 150 1.56 12.91 -3.23
C LEU A 150 1.98 12.25 -1.92
N LEU A 151 2.08 10.92 -1.92
CA LEU A 151 2.37 10.14 -0.72
C LEU A 151 3.43 9.09 -1.03
N VAL A 152 4.43 8.96 -0.16
CA VAL A 152 5.54 8.00 -0.29
C VAL A 152 5.69 7.14 0.96
N ALA A 153 6.02 5.88 0.73
CA ALA A 153 6.30 4.90 1.77
C ALA A 153 7.31 5.43 2.80
N GLY A 154 7.03 5.21 4.09
CA GLY A 154 7.87 5.66 5.20
C GLY A 154 7.48 7.03 5.76
N LYS A 155 7.30 8.03 4.88
CA LYS A 155 6.91 9.39 5.28
C LYS A 155 5.41 9.47 5.55
N ASP A 156 4.62 8.90 4.63
CA ASP A 156 3.16 9.09 4.56
C ASP A 156 2.40 7.78 4.82
N ASP A 157 3.03 6.81 5.51
CA ASP A 157 2.43 5.48 5.73
C ASP A 157 1.05 5.55 6.40
N MET A 158 0.79 6.59 7.20
CA MET A 158 -0.48 6.80 7.91
C MET A 158 -1.61 7.28 6.98
N GLU A 159 -1.25 7.87 5.85
CA GLU A 159 -2.13 8.41 4.83
C GLU A 159 -2.28 7.46 3.64
N MET A 160 -1.36 6.51 3.46
CA MET A 160 -1.33 5.54 2.37
C MET A 160 -2.23 4.31 2.58
N CYS A 161 -2.44 3.56 1.49
CA CYS A 161 -3.13 2.28 1.50
C CYS A 161 -2.44 1.24 2.41
N GLU A 162 -3.22 0.65 3.31
CA GLU A 162 -2.76 -0.34 4.29
C GLU A 162 -2.90 -1.79 3.83
N LEU A 163 -3.54 -2.02 2.68
CA LEU A 163 -3.84 -3.35 2.14
C LEU A 163 -2.69 -3.82 1.24
N SER A 164 -2.43 -5.13 1.23
CA SER A 164 -1.54 -5.70 0.23
C SER A 164 -2.17 -5.63 -1.17
N LEU A 165 -1.35 -5.75 -2.22
CA LEU A 165 -1.82 -5.74 -3.59
C LEU A 165 -2.91 -6.79 -3.85
N GLU A 166 -2.77 -7.98 -3.28
CA GLU A 166 -3.77 -9.04 -3.42
C GLU A 166 -5.09 -8.70 -2.70
N GLU A 167 -4.99 -8.12 -1.50
CA GLU A 167 -6.14 -7.71 -0.68
C GLU A 167 -6.90 -6.54 -1.31
N THR A 168 -6.22 -5.65 -2.05
CA THR A 168 -6.88 -4.54 -2.76
C THR A 168 -7.82 -5.03 -3.86
N GLY A 169 -7.57 -6.21 -4.45
CA GLY A 169 -8.28 -6.69 -5.63
C GLY A 169 -8.01 -5.90 -6.91
N LEU A 170 -7.09 -4.93 -6.90
CA LEU A 170 -6.69 -4.15 -8.07
C LEU A 170 -6.27 -5.02 -9.28
N PRO A 171 -5.50 -6.12 -9.10
CA PRO A 171 -5.13 -7.00 -10.21
C PRO A 171 -6.31 -7.62 -10.96
N ARG A 172 -7.48 -7.72 -10.30
CA ARG A 172 -8.69 -8.32 -10.86
C ARG A 172 -9.61 -7.28 -11.51
N LYS A 173 -9.32 -5.99 -11.35
CA LYS A 173 -10.16 -4.92 -11.86
C LYS A 173 -9.71 -4.52 -13.27
N ARG A 174 -10.56 -4.83 -14.25
CA ARG A 174 -10.29 -4.52 -15.67
C ARG A 174 -10.03 -3.02 -15.85
N GLY A 175 -8.95 -2.68 -16.54
CA GLY A 175 -8.54 -1.30 -16.82
C GLY A 175 -7.93 -0.54 -15.65
N ALA A 176 -7.72 -1.19 -14.49
CA ALA A 176 -7.06 -0.57 -13.35
C ALA A 176 -5.53 -0.51 -13.52
N GLU A 177 -4.92 -1.59 -14.00
CA GLU A 177 -3.47 -1.66 -14.20
C GLU A 177 -3.04 -0.77 -15.38
N ILE A 178 -1.98 0.00 -15.16
CA ILE A 178 -1.42 0.95 -16.13
C ILE A 178 0.07 0.68 -16.34
N LEU A 179 0.62 1.23 -17.41
CA LEU A 179 2.04 1.12 -17.69
C LEU A 179 2.86 2.00 -16.72
N PRO A 180 4.11 1.62 -16.38
CA PRO A 180 5.00 2.43 -15.55
C PRO A 180 5.12 3.87 -16.07
N ARG A 181 5.32 4.05 -17.38
CA ARG A 181 5.44 5.36 -18.02
C ARG A 181 4.23 6.27 -17.77
N GLN A 182 3.01 5.70 -17.76
CA GLN A 182 1.79 6.47 -17.50
C GLN A 182 1.72 6.96 -16.04
N PHE A 183 2.26 6.20 -15.10
CA PHE A 183 2.37 6.64 -13.72
C PHE A 183 3.45 7.71 -13.57
N GLU A 184 4.66 7.47 -14.12
CA GLU A 184 5.79 8.40 -13.97
C GLU A 184 5.50 9.76 -14.61
N GLU A 185 4.84 9.81 -15.78
CA GLU A 185 4.48 11.07 -16.44
C GLU A 185 3.61 11.97 -15.55
N ILE A 186 2.65 11.37 -14.84
CA ILE A 186 1.77 12.10 -13.92
C ILE A 186 2.50 12.43 -12.62
N TRP A 187 3.30 11.49 -12.11
CA TRP A 187 4.10 11.67 -10.91
C TRP A 187 5.04 12.87 -11.05
N GLU A 188 5.77 12.94 -12.16
CA GLU A 188 6.69 14.05 -12.47
C GLU A 188 5.94 15.37 -12.64
N ARG A 189 4.86 15.39 -13.44
CA ARG A 189 4.04 16.60 -13.64
C ARG A 189 3.49 17.18 -12.34
N CYS A 190 3.20 16.33 -11.37
CA CYS A 190 2.67 16.74 -10.07
C CYS A 190 3.77 17.08 -9.05
N GLY A 191 5.05 17.08 -9.42
CA GLY A 191 6.16 17.39 -8.51
C GLY A 191 6.58 16.21 -7.61
N GLY A 192 6.19 14.98 -7.97
CA GLY A 192 6.45 13.79 -7.19
C GLY A 192 7.94 13.44 -7.09
N VAL A 193 8.74 13.80 -8.10
CA VAL A 193 10.19 13.60 -8.08
C VAL A 193 10.83 14.43 -6.96
N GLN A 194 10.49 15.72 -6.87
CA GLN A 194 10.98 16.63 -5.85
C GLN A 194 10.47 16.23 -4.46
N TYR A 195 9.21 15.80 -4.37
CA TYR A 195 8.62 15.31 -3.12
C TYR A 195 9.35 14.07 -2.59
N LEU A 196 9.60 13.07 -3.44
CA LEU A 196 10.35 11.87 -3.08
C LEU A 196 11.80 12.20 -2.72
N ARG A 197 12.45 13.08 -3.48
CA ARG A 197 13.82 13.53 -3.21
C ARG A 197 13.93 14.14 -1.82
N SER A 198 13.05 15.08 -1.48
CA SER A 198 13.02 15.71 -0.15
C SER A 198 12.81 14.68 0.96
N ALA A 199 11.94 13.69 0.75
CA ALA A 199 11.71 12.62 1.73
C ALA A 199 12.91 11.67 1.90
N ILE A 200 13.70 11.44 0.83
CA ILE A 200 14.96 10.69 0.90
C ILE A 200 16.01 11.49 1.68
N GLU A 201 16.18 12.78 1.35
CA GLU A 201 17.14 13.67 2.01
C GLU A 201 16.85 13.82 3.51
N SER A 202 15.58 13.88 3.90
CA SER A 202 15.14 13.91 5.30
C SER A 202 15.13 12.55 6.00
N LYS A 203 15.54 11.47 5.32
CA LYS A 203 15.50 10.08 5.83
C LYS A 203 14.11 9.61 6.29
N GLN A 204 13.06 10.20 5.72
CA GLN A 204 11.68 9.85 6.01
C GLN A 204 11.16 8.76 5.05
N ALA A 205 11.63 8.76 3.80
CA ALA A 205 11.27 7.75 2.81
C ALA A 205 11.87 6.38 3.15
N ARG A 206 11.05 5.33 3.08
CA ARG A 206 11.48 3.94 3.20
C ARG A 206 12.21 3.49 1.93
N PRO A 207 13.28 2.69 2.02
CA PRO A 207 13.90 2.07 0.85
C PRO A 207 12.91 1.22 0.05
N THR A 208 12.67 1.63 -1.19
CA THR A 208 11.81 0.98 -2.19
C THR A 208 12.47 1.05 -3.57
N TYR A 209 11.90 0.37 -4.56
CA TYR A 209 12.31 0.53 -5.96
C TYR A 209 12.32 2.00 -6.40
N ALA A 210 11.34 2.80 -5.99
CA ALA A 210 11.23 4.20 -6.39
C ALA A 210 12.37 5.06 -5.81
N THR A 211 12.76 4.84 -4.56
CA THR A 211 13.91 5.55 -3.96
C THR A 211 15.21 5.15 -4.64
N ALA A 212 15.38 3.86 -4.94
CA ALA A 212 16.57 3.35 -5.61
C ALA A 212 16.71 3.90 -7.04
N MET A 213 15.61 3.94 -7.80
CA MET A 213 15.56 4.53 -9.15
C MET A 213 15.90 6.02 -9.15
N LEU A 214 15.35 6.78 -8.20
CA LEU A 214 15.66 8.21 -8.14
C LEU A 214 17.13 8.45 -7.77
N GLN A 215 17.68 7.65 -6.85
CA GLN A 215 19.09 7.74 -6.48
C GLN A 215 20.03 7.34 -7.61
N SER A 216 19.65 6.41 -8.49
CA SER A 216 20.48 6.03 -9.65
C SER A 216 20.47 7.09 -10.76
N MET A 217 19.39 7.86 -10.89
CA MET A 217 19.29 8.96 -11.86
C MET A 217 20.03 10.24 -11.44
N LEU A 218 20.36 10.37 -10.15
CA LEU A 218 21.09 11.51 -9.59
C LEU A 218 22.61 11.29 -9.51
N LYS A 219 23.08 10.08 -9.86
CA LYS A 219 24.50 9.74 -10.02
C LYS A 219 24.91 9.96 -11.46
#